data_AF-A0AA90JZA6-F1
#
_entry.id   AF-A0AA90JZA6-F1
#
_cell.length_a   1.000
_cell.length_b   1.000
_cell.length_c   1.000
_cell.angle_alpha   90.00
_cell.angle_beta   90.00
_cell.angle_gamma   90.00
#
_symmetry.space_group_name_H-M   'P 1'
#
loop_
_entity.id
_entity.type
_entity.pdbx_description
1 polymer ?
#
loop_
_entity_poly.entity_id
_entity_poly.type
_entity_poly.pdbx_seq_one_letter_code
_entity_poly.pdbx_strand_id
1 'polypeptide(L)'
;MFLYPLAINAGWLHLDTMGAGLLLGGTVHEVAQVVGAASNVSPEATHVATIVKMTRVMLLVPVLLVVGLWISRSRKAGQAQGNGRIAMPWFAFGFLALVLVNSLQVLPGSVTQAVNSLDTFALTMAMTALGMETRFSQIRQAGPRALATGAILNLWLVGGGLAITLGVQKLLG
;
A
#
# COMPACT_ATOMS: atom_id res chain seq x y z
N MET A 1 1.66 -9.61 5.90
CA MET A 1 3.13 -9.53 5.77
C MET A 1 3.78 -10.89 5.93
N PHE A 2 3.87 -11.49 7.13
CA PHE A 2 4.65 -12.73 7.36
C PHE A 2 4.07 -14.03 6.76
N LEU A 3 2.75 -14.18 6.73
CA LEU A 3 2.11 -15.41 6.23
C LEU A 3 2.29 -15.61 4.71
N TYR A 4 2.46 -14.54 3.95
CA TYR A 4 2.54 -14.63 2.49
C TYR A 4 3.86 -15.26 2.01
N PRO A 5 5.05 -14.76 2.42
CA PRO A 5 6.31 -15.39 2.05
C PRO A 5 6.39 -16.84 2.54
N LEU A 6 5.86 -17.12 3.74
CA LEU A 6 5.78 -18.49 4.26
C LEU A 6 4.95 -19.40 3.37
N ALA A 7 3.75 -18.97 2.95
CA ALA A 7 2.89 -19.79 2.09
C ALA A 7 3.47 -19.99 0.68
N ILE A 8 4.17 -18.98 0.13
CA ILE A 8 4.82 -19.07 -1.19
C ILE A 8 6.05 -19.99 -1.12
N ASN A 9 6.94 -19.76 -0.14
CA ASN A 9 8.16 -20.57 0.02
C ASN A 9 7.88 -22.01 0.46
N ALA A 10 6.78 -22.25 1.19
CA ALA A 10 6.31 -23.59 1.53
C ALA A 10 5.62 -24.33 0.37
N GLY A 11 5.45 -23.69 -0.80
CA GLY A 11 4.81 -24.29 -1.96
C GLY A 11 3.29 -24.42 -1.86
N TRP A 12 2.64 -23.76 -0.89
CA TRP A 12 1.17 -23.74 -0.81
C TRP A 12 0.55 -22.84 -1.88
N LEU A 13 1.28 -21.82 -2.31
CA LEU A 13 0.91 -20.91 -3.39
C LEU A 13 1.96 -20.98 -4.50
N HIS A 14 1.64 -21.71 -5.57
CA HIS A 14 2.47 -21.82 -6.76
C HIS A 14 2.30 -20.55 -7.62
N LEU A 15 3.02 -19.49 -7.27
CA LEU A 15 3.04 -18.23 -8.00
C LEU A 15 4.45 -17.99 -8.56
N ASP A 16 4.53 -17.50 -9.79
CA ASP A 16 5.78 -16.94 -10.31
C ASP A 16 6.13 -15.61 -9.62
N THR A 17 7.32 -15.07 -9.90
CA THR A 17 7.79 -13.81 -9.29
C THR A 17 6.86 -12.64 -9.56
N MET A 18 6.25 -12.59 -10.75
CA MET A 18 5.25 -11.58 -11.12
C MET A 18 3.98 -11.71 -10.26
N GLY A 19 3.42 -12.91 -10.16
CA GLY A 19 2.22 -13.18 -9.38
C GLY A 19 2.42 -12.96 -7.88
N ALA A 20 3.56 -13.37 -7.35
CA ALA A 20 3.93 -13.06 -5.97
C ALA A 20 3.97 -11.55 -5.73
N GLY A 21 4.55 -10.79 -6.66
CA GLY A 21 4.59 -9.33 -6.61
C GLY A 21 3.21 -8.68 -6.68
N LEU A 22 2.38 -9.11 -7.64
CA LEU A 22 0.99 -8.64 -7.82
C LEU A 22 0.16 -8.88 -6.57
N LEU A 23 0.24 -10.10 -6.01
CA LEU A 23 -0.48 -10.47 -4.80
C LEU A 23 -0.04 -9.61 -3.62
N LEU A 24 1.26 -9.57 -3.32
CA LEU A 24 1.79 -8.85 -2.17
C LEU A 24 1.50 -7.34 -2.25
N GLY A 25 1.76 -6.71 -3.39
CA GLY A 25 1.48 -5.28 -3.60
C GLY A 25 -0.02 -4.96 -3.61
N GLY A 26 -0.84 -5.91 -4.07
CA GLY A 26 -2.29 -5.79 -4.17
C GLY A 26 -3.04 -5.96 -2.85
N THR A 27 -2.56 -6.83 -1.95
CA THR A 27 -3.34 -7.20 -0.75
C THR A 27 -2.78 -6.63 0.55
N VAL A 28 -1.45 -6.49 0.69
CA VAL A 28 -0.86 -5.94 1.91
C VAL A 28 -1.20 -4.46 1.97
N HIS A 29 -1.61 -3.93 3.13
CA HIS A 29 -2.15 -2.58 3.24
C HIS A 29 -1.08 -1.49 3.27
N GLU A 30 0.04 -1.73 3.94
CA GLU A 30 1.09 -0.73 4.13
C GLU A 30 2.31 -0.96 3.23
N VAL A 31 2.92 0.14 2.79
CA VAL A 31 4.09 0.13 1.89
C VAL A 31 5.27 -0.61 2.52
N ALA A 32 5.60 -0.28 3.77
CA ALA A 32 6.70 -0.90 4.50
C ALA A 32 6.52 -2.43 4.59
N GLN A 33 5.28 -2.86 4.83
CA GLN A 33 4.92 -4.26 4.96
C GLN A 33 4.98 -4.98 3.60
N VAL A 34 4.64 -4.31 2.50
CA VAL A 34 4.81 -4.86 1.15
C VAL A 34 6.28 -5.14 0.88
N VAL A 35 7.13 -4.13 1.07
CA VAL A 35 8.57 -4.23 0.79
C VAL A 35 9.19 -5.34 1.64
N GLY A 36 8.94 -5.33 2.96
CA GLY A 36 9.50 -6.34 3.85
C GLY A 36 8.91 -7.74 3.65
N ALA A 37 7.69 -7.90 3.12
CA ALA A 37 7.19 -9.23 2.74
C ALA A 37 7.82 -9.70 1.43
N ALA A 38 7.83 -8.86 0.39
CA ALA A 38 8.29 -9.22 -0.93
C ALA A 38 9.81 -9.49 -0.98
N SER A 39 10.59 -8.79 -0.15
CA SER A 39 12.03 -9.01 -0.03
C SER A 39 12.38 -10.39 0.53
N ASN A 40 11.43 -11.04 1.24
CA ASN A 40 11.56 -12.42 1.73
C ASN A 40 11.12 -13.48 0.69
N VAL A 41 10.67 -13.04 -0.49
CA VAL A 41 10.32 -13.92 -1.62
C VAL A 41 11.40 -13.84 -2.69
N SER A 42 11.57 -12.69 -3.33
CA SER A 42 12.67 -12.44 -4.28
C SER A 42 12.88 -10.94 -4.56
N PRO A 43 14.06 -10.52 -5.04
CA PRO A 43 14.30 -9.13 -5.47
C PRO A 43 13.32 -8.67 -6.55
N GLU A 44 13.02 -9.52 -7.53
CA GLU A 44 12.11 -9.22 -8.65
C GLU A 44 10.68 -9.03 -8.14
N ALA A 45 10.21 -9.92 -7.26
CA ALA A 45 8.90 -9.80 -6.63
C ALA A 45 8.79 -8.51 -5.81
N THR A 46 9.88 -8.05 -5.20
CA THR A 46 9.95 -6.78 -4.46
C THR A 46 9.75 -5.58 -5.37
N HIS A 47 10.40 -5.56 -6.53
CA HIS A 47 10.21 -4.51 -7.53
C HIS A 47 8.75 -4.47 -8.00
N VAL A 48 8.19 -5.61 -8.41
CA VAL A 48 6.79 -5.70 -8.87
C VAL A 48 5.82 -5.27 -7.77
N ALA A 49 5.96 -5.79 -6.55
CA ALA A 49 5.07 -5.47 -5.43
C ALA A 49 5.10 -3.98 -5.07
N THR A 50 6.28 -3.37 -5.09
CA THR A 50 6.45 -1.94 -4.82
C THR A 50 5.76 -1.10 -5.87
N ILE A 51 5.92 -1.43 -7.17
CA ILE A 51 5.23 -0.73 -8.26
C ILE A 51 3.71 -0.82 -8.10
N VAL A 52 3.18 -2.02 -7.84
CA VAL A 52 1.74 -2.25 -7.66
C VAL A 52 1.20 -1.43 -6.48
N LYS A 53 1.92 -1.44 -5.35
CA LYS A 53 1.54 -0.69 -4.16
C LYS A 53 1.62 0.83 -4.38
N MET A 54 2.69 1.33 -4.99
CA MET A 54 2.86 2.76 -5.29
C MET A 54 1.81 3.26 -6.28
N THR A 55 1.48 2.45 -7.30
CA THR A 55 0.41 2.78 -8.25
C THR A 55 -0.92 3.01 -7.52
N ARG A 56 -1.26 2.18 -6.53
CA ARG A 56 -2.46 2.39 -5.72
C ARG A 56 -2.41 3.67 -4.90
N VAL A 57 -1.25 3.98 -4.30
CA VAL A 57 -1.05 5.24 -3.57
C VAL A 57 -1.25 6.44 -4.50
N MET A 58 -0.73 6.38 -5.74
CA MET A 58 -0.97 7.42 -6.76
C MET A 58 -2.44 7.52 -7.14
N LEU A 59 -3.14 6.38 -7.30
CA LEU A 59 -4.55 6.33 -7.64
C LEU A 59 -5.47 6.84 -6.52
N LEU A 60 -4.99 6.96 -5.27
CA LEU A 60 -5.76 7.66 -4.23
C LEU A 60 -6.00 9.13 -4.58
N VAL A 61 -5.08 9.79 -5.31
CA VAL A 61 -5.27 11.19 -5.72
C VAL A 61 -6.51 11.37 -6.59
N PRO A 62 -6.62 10.74 -7.77
CA PRO A 62 -7.81 10.88 -8.60
C PRO A 62 -9.07 10.39 -7.88
N VAL A 63 -8.99 9.30 -7.11
CA VAL A 63 -10.16 8.78 -6.37
C VAL A 63 -10.66 9.79 -5.33
N LEU A 64 -9.76 10.39 -4.54
CA LEU A 64 -10.12 11.39 -3.54
C LEU A 64 -10.69 12.66 -4.17
N LEU A 65 -10.17 13.08 -5.33
CA LEU A 65 -10.73 14.22 -6.07
C LEU A 65 -12.14 13.93 -6.59
N VAL A 66 -12.36 12.77 -7.20
CA VAL A 66 -13.67 12.38 -7.72
C VAL A 66 -14.70 12.28 -6.59
N VAL A 67 -14.34 11.61 -5.48
CA VAL A 67 -15.22 11.48 -4.31
C VAL A 67 -15.47 12.84 -3.66
N GLY A 68 -14.45 13.69 -3.53
CA GLY A 68 -14.59 15.04 -2.99
C GLY A 68 -15.51 15.92 -3.82
N LEU A 69 -15.40 15.88 -5.15
CA LEU A 69 -16.29 16.59 -6.06
C LEU A 69 -17.71 16.04 -6.03
N TRP A 70 -17.88 14.72 -5.96
CA TRP A 70 -19.20 14.08 -5.84
C TRP A 70 -19.91 14.54 -4.57
N ILE A 71 -19.25 14.43 -3.41
CA ILE A 71 -19.81 14.84 -2.11
C ILE A 71 -20.12 16.34 -2.09
N SER A 72 -19.23 17.17 -2.68
CA SER A 72 -19.44 18.61 -2.78
C SER A 72 -20.68 18.96 -3.59
N ARG A 73 -20.90 18.28 -4.72
CA ARG A 73 -22.10 18.45 -5.57
C ARG A 73 -23.39 17.96 -4.91
N SER A 74 -23.30 16.95 -4.03
CA SER A 74 -24.45 16.44 -3.28
C SER A 74 -24.88 17.35 -2.10
N ARG A 75 -24.06 18.34 -1.70
CA ARG A 75 -24.47 19.33 -0.70
C ARG A 75 -25.36 20.40 -1.35
N LYS A 76 -26.64 20.45 -0.96
CA LYS A 76 -27.62 21.45 -1.43
C LYS A 76 -27.14 22.89 -1.16
N ALA A 77 -27.44 23.78 -2.09
CA ALA A 77 -27.16 25.23 -2.09
C ALA A 77 -27.92 26.00 -0.98
N GLY A 78 -27.65 25.67 0.29
CA GLY A 78 -28.31 26.27 1.46
C GLY A 78 -27.70 25.91 2.82
N GLN A 79 -26.71 25.00 2.88
CA GLN A 79 -25.92 24.72 4.10
C GLN A 79 -24.51 25.32 4.02
N ALA A 80 -24.38 26.50 3.40
CA ALA A 80 -23.11 27.23 3.33
C ALA A 80 -22.86 28.01 4.63
N GLN A 81 -22.67 27.29 5.74
CA GLN A 81 -22.05 27.86 6.94
C GLN A 81 -21.15 26.81 7.58
N GLY A 82 -20.05 26.53 6.89
CA GLY A 82 -19.03 25.61 7.31
C GLY A 82 -18.03 25.51 6.18
N ASN A 83 -16.81 25.94 6.44
CA ASN A 83 -15.68 26.03 5.52
C ASN A 83 -15.32 24.62 5.00
N GLY A 84 -16.17 24.03 4.17
CA GLY A 84 -16.07 22.67 3.65
C GLY A 84 -15.01 22.56 2.58
N ARG A 85 -13.79 23.00 2.91
CA ARG A 85 -12.59 22.84 2.11
C ARG A 85 -12.51 21.37 1.73
N ILE A 86 -12.60 21.11 0.44
CA ILE A 86 -12.20 19.83 -0.12
C ILE A 86 -10.77 19.64 0.39
N ALA A 87 -10.57 18.64 1.25
CA ALA A 87 -9.26 18.34 1.82
C ALA A 87 -8.42 17.73 0.69
N MET A 88 -7.86 18.62 -0.14
CA MET A 88 -6.97 18.26 -1.22
C MET A 88 -5.75 17.56 -0.58
N PRO A 89 -5.41 16.32 -0.99
CA PRO A 89 -4.29 15.61 -0.39
C PRO A 89 -2.98 16.21 -0.90
N TRP A 90 -2.54 17.33 -0.29
CA TRP A 90 -1.34 18.06 -0.70
C TRP A 90 -0.10 17.17 -0.71
N PHE A 91 -0.02 16.21 0.24
CA PHE A 91 1.02 15.18 0.28
C PHE A 91 1.15 14.43 -1.05
N ALA A 92 0.02 14.12 -1.68
CA ALA A 92 0.00 13.31 -2.88
C ALA A 92 0.42 14.08 -4.14
N PHE A 93 0.22 15.40 -4.17
CA PHE A 93 0.84 16.27 -5.17
C PHE A 93 2.35 16.34 -5.02
N GLY A 94 2.83 16.45 -3.77
CA GLY A 94 4.27 16.38 -3.47
C GLY A 94 4.87 15.04 -3.90
N PHE A 95 4.20 13.93 -3.59
CA PHE A 95 4.60 12.59 -4.02
C PHE A 95 4.66 12.48 -5.55
N LEU A 96 3.63 12.96 -6.27
CA LEU A 96 3.62 12.96 -7.73
C LEU A 96 4.76 13.81 -8.32
N ALA A 97 5.03 14.98 -7.74
CA ALA A 97 6.15 15.82 -8.17
C ALA A 97 7.50 15.12 -7.98
N LEU A 98 7.72 14.47 -6.84
CA LEU A 98 8.96 13.71 -6.58
C LEU A 98 9.11 12.51 -7.53
N VAL A 99 8.02 11.82 -7.86
CA VAL A 99 8.00 10.73 -8.85
C VAL A 99 8.42 11.25 -10.23
N LEU A 100 7.90 12.41 -10.64
CA LEU A 100 8.28 13.04 -11.91
C LEU A 100 9.76 13.43 -11.92
N VAL A 101 10.25 14.07 -10.85
CA VAL A 101 11.66 14.45 -10.71
C VAL A 101 12.58 13.22 -10.79
N ASN A 102 12.20 12.13 -10.11
CA ASN A 102 12.96 10.88 -10.15
C ASN A 102 12.91 10.22 -11.54
N SER A 103 11.74 10.22 -12.19
CA SER A 103 11.53 9.62 -13.52
C SER A 103 12.25 10.36 -14.63
N LEU A 104 12.37 11.69 -14.52
CA LEU A 104 13.13 12.52 -15.47
C LEU A 104 14.65 12.43 -15.26
N GLN A 105 15.11 11.66 -14.26
CA GLN A 105 16.53 11.48 -13.93
C GLN A 105 17.30 12.79 -13.76
N VAL A 106 16.62 13.83 -13.25
CA VAL A 106 17.21 15.17 -13.04
C VAL A 106 18.25 15.16 -11.91
N LEU A 107 18.16 14.18 -11.01
CA LEU A 107 19.05 14.06 -9.85
C LEU A 107 20.25 13.15 -10.14
N PRO A 108 21.47 13.51 -9.69
CA PRO A 108 22.63 12.62 -9.74
C PRO A 108 22.40 11.32 -8.97
N GLY A 109 22.97 10.21 -9.45
CA GLY A 109 22.82 8.89 -8.82
C GLY A 109 23.32 8.83 -7.36
N SER A 110 24.31 9.65 -6.99
CA SER A 110 24.79 9.75 -5.61
C SER A 110 23.73 10.34 -4.67
N VAL A 111 22.94 11.30 -5.16
CA VAL A 111 21.84 11.92 -4.40
C VAL A 111 20.70 10.93 -4.22
N THR A 112 20.31 10.22 -5.28
CA THR A 112 19.23 9.22 -5.18
C THR A 112 19.62 8.06 -4.27
N GLN A 113 20.87 7.61 -4.31
CA GLN A 113 21.38 6.58 -3.40
C GLN A 113 21.35 7.03 -1.94
N ALA A 114 21.85 8.24 -1.65
CA ALA A 114 21.81 8.80 -0.29
C ALA A 114 20.37 8.94 0.23
N VAL A 115 19.44 9.39 -0.61
CA VAL A 115 18.01 9.49 -0.27
C VAL A 115 17.40 8.12 0.00
N ASN A 116 17.70 7.10 -0.81
CA ASN A 116 17.20 5.74 -0.60
C ASN A 116 17.75 5.10 0.69
N SER A 117 19.00 5.37 1.03
CA SER A 117 19.58 4.93 2.30
C SER A 117 18.90 5.61 3.51
N LEU A 118 18.64 6.91 3.41
CA LEU A 118 17.92 7.66 4.43
C LEU A 118 16.47 7.19 4.56
N ASP A 119 15.79 6.92 3.45
CA ASP A 119 14.44 6.37 3.42
C ASP A 119 14.38 5.02 4.15
N THR A 120 15.28 4.09 3.81
CA THR A 120 15.35 2.77 4.46
C THR A 120 15.59 2.89 5.97
N PHE A 121 16.48 3.79 6.38
CA PHE A 121 16.76 4.05 7.79
C PHE A 121 15.54 4.62 8.52
N ALA A 122 14.91 5.66 7.95
CA ALA A 122 13.71 6.29 8.51
C ALA A 122 12.53 5.31 8.58
N LEU A 123 12.34 4.50 7.53
CA LEU A 123 11.31 3.47 7.46
C LEU A 123 11.50 2.41 8.54
N THR A 124 12.74 1.96 8.73
CA THR A 124 13.08 1.00 9.79
C THR A 124 12.79 1.58 11.16
N MET A 125 13.24 2.82 11.42
CA MET A 125 12.95 3.52 12.67
C MET A 125 11.44 3.66 12.93
N ALA A 126 10.67 4.05 11.91
CA ALA A 126 9.21 4.19 12.03
C ALA A 126 8.52 2.85 12.34
N MET A 127 8.92 1.77 11.67
CA MET A 127 8.37 0.44 11.93
C MET A 127 8.75 -0.09 13.31
N THR A 128 9.98 0.17 13.78
CA THR A 128 10.40 -0.15 15.15
C THR A 128 9.58 0.62 16.18
N ALA A 129 9.37 1.92 15.98
CA ALA A 129 8.55 2.75 16.86
C ALA A 129 7.10 2.25 16.95
N LEU A 130 6.48 1.92 15.80
CA LEU A 130 5.13 1.35 15.75
C LEU A 130 5.04 0.01 16.47
N GLY A 131 6.08 -0.83 16.37
CA GLY A 131 6.21 -2.06 17.13
C GLY A 131 6.24 -1.82 18.64
N MET A 132 6.99 -0.82 19.10
CA MET A 132 7.08 -0.46 20.53
C MET A 132 5.81 0.21 21.07
N GLU A 133 5.07 0.94 20.22
CA GLU A 133 3.81 1.59 20.60
C GLU A 133 2.67 0.59 20.79
N THR A 134 2.73 -0.56 20.11
CA THR A 134 1.68 -1.58 20.14
C THR A 134 1.52 -2.17 21.54
N ARG A 135 0.42 -1.81 22.22
CA ARG A 135 0.08 -2.37 23.55
C ARG A 135 -0.98 -3.44 23.44
N PHE A 136 -0.76 -4.59 24.08
CA PHE A 136 -1.75 -5.68 24.13
C PHE A 136 -3.10 -5.24 24.72
N SER A 137 -3.09 -4.24 25.61
CA SER A 137 -4.31 -3.64 26.16
C SER A 137 -5.17 -2.96 25.10
N GLN A 138 -4.58 -2.31 24.10
CA GLN A 138 -5.32 -1.66 23.00
C GLN A 138 -6.01 -2.70 22.10
N ILE A 139 -5.34 -3.82 21.83
CA ILE A 139 -5.91 -4.95 21.08
C ILE A 139 -7.11 -5.53 21.83
N ARG A 140 -6.98 -5.73 23.15
CA ARG A 140 -8.09 -6.21 23.98
C ARG A 140 -9.26 -5.22 24.04
N GLN A 141 -8.99 -3.91 24.07
CA GLN A 141 -10.01 -2.86 24.06
C GLN A 141 -10.79 -2.80 22.73
N ALA A 142 -10.14 -3.07 21.60
CA ALA A 142 -10.82 -3.18 20.31
C ALA A 142 -11.88 -4.30 20.29
N GLY A 143 -11.68 -5.34 21.10
CA GLY A 143 -12.62 -6.43 21.29
C GLY A 143 -12.66 -7.45 20.13
N PRO A 144 -13.24 -8.64 20.36
CA PRO A 144 -13.20 -9.74 19.40
C PRO A 144 -14.00 -9.45 18.13
N ARG A 145 -15.04 -8.62 18.20
CA ARG A 145 -15.85 -8.25 17.02
C ARG A 145 -15.04 -7.41 16.02
N ALA A 146 -14.25 -6.44 16.48
CA ALA A 146 -13.40 -5.64 15.61
C ALA A 146 -12.33 -6.51 14.94
N LEU A 147 -11.71 -7.43 15.70
CA LEU A 147 -10.73 -8.37 15.18
C LEU A 147 -11.34 -9.32 14.14
N ALA A 148 -12.56 -9.83 14.40
CA ALA A 148 -13.27 -10.69 13.45
C ALA A 148 -13.57 -9.96 12.13
N THR A 149 -14.08 -8.72 12.19
CA THR A 149 -14.32 -7.91 10.99
C THR A 149 -13.03 -7.68 10.21
N GLY A 150 -11.94 -7.32 10.89
CA GLY A 150 -10.63 -7.16 10.25
C GLY A 150 -10.13 -8.46 9.59
N ALA A 151 -10.32 -9.60 10.25
CA ALA A 151 -9.95 -10.90 9.70
C ALA A 151 -10.78 -11.27 8.47
N ILE A 152 -12.10 -11.03 8.49
CA ILE A 152 -12.98 -11.28 7.35
C ILE A 152 -12.58 -10.40 6.16
N LEU A 153 -12.35 -9.10 6.39
CA LEU A 153 -11.88 -8.19 5.35
C LEU A 153 -10.53 -8.62 4.79
N ASN A 154 -9.60 -9.05 5.66
CA ASN A 154 -8.31 -9.56 5.23
C ASN A 154 -8.47 -10.83 4.38
N LEU A 155 -9.30 -11.80 4.79
CA LEU A 155 -9.57 -13.01 4.02
C LEU A 155 -10.20 -12.69 2.65
N TRP A 156 -11.15 -11.77 2.61
CA TRP A 156 -11.74 -11.29 1.37
C TRP A 156 -10.70 -10.68 0.43
N LEU A 157 -9.82 -9.82 0.96
CA LEU A 157 -8.76 -9.19 0.18
C LEU A 157 -7.71 -10.20 -0.30
N VAL A 158 -7.33 -11.16 0.55
CA VAL A 158 -6.41 -12.24 0.17
C VAL A 158 -7.03 -13.09 -0.94
N GLY A 159 -8.27 -13.56 -0.75
CA GLY A 159 -8.96 -14.42 -1.70
C GLY A 159 -9.23 -13.72 -3.04
N GLY A 160 -9.74 -12.49 -3.00
CA GLY A 160 -9.96 -11.68 -4.20
C GLY A 160 -8.65 -11.33 -4.90
N GLY A 161 -7.61 -10.96 -4.16
CA GLY A 161 -6.28 -10.68 -4.71
C GLY A 161 -5.65 -11.91 -5.37
N LEU A 162 -5.77 -13.09 -4.75
CA LEU A 162 -5.33 -14.36 -5.33
C LEU A 162 -6.10 -14.70 -6.61
N ALA A 163 -7.43 -14.59 -6.60
CA ALA A 163 -8.26 -14.87 -7.77
C ALA A 163 -7.88 -13.96 -8.95
N ILE A 164 -7.67 -12.66 -8.70
CA ILE A 164 -7.21 -11.72 -9.73
C ILE A 164 -5.82 -12.10 -10.22
N THR A 165 -4.89 -12.40 -9.31
CA THR A 165 -3.50 -12.75 -9.66
C THR A 165 -3.46 -14.00 -10.55
N LEU A 166 -4.18 -15.06 -10.18
CA LEU A 166 -4.27 -16.29 -10.97
C LEU A 166 -4.96 -16.05 -12.31
N GLY A 167 -6.00 -15.21 -12.34
CA GLY A 167 -6.67 -14.81 -13.58
C GLY A 167 -5.72 -14.07 -14.53
N VAL A 168 -4.93 -13.14 -14.01
CA VAL A 168 -3.92 -12.38 -14.77
C VAL A 168 -2.84 -13.32 -15.31
N GLN A 169 -2.29 -14.21 -14.47
CA GLN A 169 -1.30 -15.20 -14.91
C GLN A 169 -1.84 -16.14 -15.99
N LYS A 170 -3.10 -16.54 -15.92
CA LYS A 170 -3.73 -17.43 -16.90
C LYS A 170 -4.08 -16.72 -18.22
N LEU A 171 -4.33 -15.41 -18.18
CA LEU A 171 -4.70 -14.61 -19.36
C LEU A 171 -3.51 -13.99 -20.08
N LEU A 172 -2.44 -13.65 -19.35
CA LEU A 172 -1.21 -13.04 -19.88
C LEU A 172 -0.04 -14.04 -19.99
N GLY A 173 -0.28 -15.31 -19.65
CA GLY A 173 0.64 -16.44 -19.80
C GLY A 173 0.40 -17.20 -21.09
#